data_AF-A0A7X0U1X0-F1
#
_entry.id   AF-A0A7X0U1X0-F1
#
_cell.length_a   1.000
_cell.length_b   1.000
_cell.length_c   1.000
_cell.angle_alpha   90.00
_cell.angle_beta   90.00
_cell.angle_gamma   90.00
#
_symmetry.space_group_name_H-M   'P 1'
#
loop_
_entity.id
_entity.type
_entity.pdbx_description
1 polymer ?
#
loop_
_entity_poly.entity_id
_entity_poly.type
_entity_poly.pdbx_seq_one_letter_code
_entity_poly.pdbx_strand_id
1 'polypeptide(L)'
;MTESVPCFADRLHLDRLERPLRGVRFGDLAGLQRWMHGYLAADLERRADPGFSPDLALIRALLDARPRMAGDRWFEGLFGLLAGGPSLERQAELPALARAGVVTFIGAEPRIEQDARGCCPGATSPGTGRSACRRAPAARTRPRP
;
A
#
# COMPACT_ATOMS: atom_id res chain seq x y z
N MET A 1 -13.61 1.88 34.22
CA MET A 1 -12.34 2.22 33.54
C MET A 1 -12.74 2.71 32.15
N THR A 2 -12.77 4.02 31.96
CA THR A 2 -13.27 4.65 30.73
C THR A 2 -12.25 4.38 29.64
N GLU A 3 -12.63 3.65 28.60
CA GLU A 3 -11.75 3.42 27.46
C GLU A 3 -11.58 4.75 26.72
N SER A 4 -10.35 5.27 26.65
CA SER A 4 -10.07 6.63 26.15
C SER A 4 -10.45 6.85 24.67
N VAL A 5 -10.73 5.78 23.93
CA VAL A 5 -11.23 5.80 22.55
C VAL A 5 -12.37 4.77 22.42
N PRO A 6 -13.63 5.19 22.63
CA PRO A 6 -14.78 4.27 22.71
C PRO A 6 -15.06 3.54 21.40
N CYS A 7 -14.88 4.23 20.27
CA CYS A 7 -15.06 3.63 18.96
C CYS A 7 -13.81 2.83 18.57
N PHE A 8 -13.96 1.53 18.32
CA PHE A 8 -12.85 0.69 17.88
C PHE A 8 -12.24 1.17 16.56
N ALA A 9 -13.05 1.72 15.66
CA ALA A 9 -12.59 2.21 14.37
C ALA A 9 -11.66 3.44 14.50
N ASP A 10 -11.68 4.16 15.62
CA ASP A 10 -10.88 5.37 15.85
C ASP A 10 -9.54 5.08 16.54
N ARG A 11 -9.23 3.80 16.77
CA ARG A 11 -7.97 3.39 17.40
C ARG A 11 -6.85 3.35 16.37
N LEU A 12 -5.72 3.97 16.71
CA LEU A 12 -4.51 3.93 15.90
C LEU A 12 -3.85 2.55 16.00
N HIS A 13 -3.75 1.84 14.88
CA HIS A 13 -3.14 0.52 14.78
C HIS A 13 -1.90 0.56 13.88
N LEU A 14 -0.74 0.87 14.46
CA LEU A 14 0.52 1.02 13.72
C LEU A 14 0.92 -0.26 12.94
N ASP A 15 0.73 -1.44 13.53
CA ASP A 15 1.04 -2.71 12.85
C ASP A 15 0.22 -2.92 11.55
N ARG A 16 -1.03 -2.44 11.55
CA ARG A 16 -1.90 -2.52 10.36
C ARG A 16 -1.50 -1.49 9.30
N LEU A 17 -1.04 -0.31 9.72
CA LEU A 17 -0.52 0.71 8.82
C LEU A 17 0.78 0.25 8.14
N GLU A 18 1.70 -0.35 8.90
CA GLU A 18 2.99 -0.80 8.38
C GLU A 18 2.84 -2.04 7.50
N ARG A 19 2.08 -3.05 7.94
CA ARG A 19 2.02 -4.37 7.28
C ARG A 19 0.58 -4.86 7.14
N PRO A 20 -0.24 -4.22 6.28
CA PRO A 20 -1.67 -4.50 6.16
C PRO A 20 -2.02 -5.94 5.74
N LEU A 21 -1.10 -6.62 5.04
CA LEU A 21 -1.25 -8.00 4.59
C LEU A 21 -0.66 -9.04 5.56
N ARG A 22 -0.07 -8.62 6.70
CA ARG A 22 0.58 -9.55 7.63
C ARG A 22 -0.43 -10.53 8.22
N GLY A 23 -0.17 -11.82 8.03
CA GLY A 23 -1.03 -12.90 8.52
C GLY A 23 -2.30 -13.14 7.70
N VAL A 24 -2.54 -12.38 6.63
CA VAL A 24 -3.70 -12.57 5.75
C VAL A 24 -3.37 -13.60 4.67
N ARG A 25 -4.27 -14.56 4.47
CA ARG A 25 -4.18 -15.56 3.39
C ARG A 25 -5.43 -15.49 2.52
N PHE A 26 -5.23 -15.58 1.22
CA PHE A 26 -6.29 -15.60 0.22
C PHE A 26 -6.31 -16.95 -0.50
N GLY A 27 -7.50 -17.42 -0.87
CA GLY A 27 -7.62 -18.64 -1.68
C GLY A 27 -7.10 -18.47 -3.10
N ASP A 28 -7.11 -17.23 -3.62
CA ASP A 28 -6.68 -16.90 -4.97
C ASP A 28 -6.28 -15.42 -5.12
N LEU A 29 -5.73 -15.09 -6.29
CA LEU A 29 -5.36 -13.72 -6.67
C LEU A 29 -6.58 -12.79 -6.71
N ALA A 30 -7.75 -13.30 -7.08
CA ALA A 30 -8.99 -12.52 -7.14
C ALA A 30 -9.45 -12.08 -5.74
N GLY A 31 -9.29 -12.95 -4.73
CA GLY A 31 -9.51 -12.65 -3.33
C GLY A 31 -8.58 -11.55 -2.83
N LEU A 32 -7.29 -11.62 -3.18
CA LEU A 32 -6.36 -10.53 -2.90
C LEU A 32 -6.79 -9.23 -3.58
N GLN A 33 -7.18 -9.27 -4.87
CA GLN A 33 -7.62 -8.05 -5.56
C GLN A 33 -8.81 -7.42 -4.83
N ARG A 34 -9.88 -8.20 -4.55
CA ARG A 34 -11.08 -7.71 -3.85
C ARG A 34 -10.71 -7.08 -2.51
N TRP A 35 -9.84 -7.72 -1.75
CA TRP A 35 -9.39 -7.22 -0.46
C TRP A 35 -8.61 -5.90 -0.60
N MET A 36 -7.65 -5.83 -1.53
CA MET A 36 -6.86 -4.61 -1.77
C MET A 36 -7.71 -3.44 -2.23
N HIS A 37 -8.69 -3.69 -3.11
CA HIS A 37 -9.63 -2.66 -3.55
C HIS A 37 -10.47 -2.13 -2.40
N GLY A 38 -11.01 -3.01 -1.55
CA GLY A 38 -11.76 -2.61 -0.35
C GLY A 38 -10.89 -1.86 0.67
N TYR A 39 -9.67 -2.32 0.90
CA TYR A 39 -8.73 -1.69 1.81
C TYR A 39 -8.39 -0.25 1.39
N LEU A 40 -8.05 -0.04 0.11
CA LEU A 40 -7.72 1.29 -0.42
C LEU A 40 -8.93 2.22 -0.42
N ALA A 41 -10.13 1.71 -0.74
CA ALA A 41 -11.35 2.50 -0.67
C ALA A 41 -11.64 2.96 0.77
N ALA A 42 -11.55 2.05 1.74
CA ALA A 42 -11.76 2.36 3.15
C ALA A 42 -10.71 3.34 3.72
N ASP A 43 -9.44 3.23 3.31
CA ASP A 43 -8.39 4.19 3.71
C ASP A 43 -8.67 5.60 3.15
N LEU A 44 -9.11 5.69 1.89
CA LEU A 44 -9.46 6.98 1.28
C LEU A 44 -10.70 7.61 1.91
N GLU A 45 -11.75 6.83 2.15
CA GLU A 45 -12.97 7.29 2.83
C GLU A 45 -12.65 7.81 4.23
N ARG A 46 -11.85 7.05 4.99
CA ARG A 46 -11.39 7.43 6.33
C ARG A 46 -10.63 8.75 6.32
N ARG A 47 -9.73 8.97 5.36
CA ARG A 47 -8.93 10.21 5.28
C ARG A 47 -9.74 11.43 4.84
N ALA A 48 -10.88 11.21 4.18
CA ALA A 48 -11.81 12.26 3.79
C ALA A 48 -12.80 12.63 4.91
N ASP A 49 -12.92 11.81 5.96
CA ASP A 49 -13.87 11.99 7.05
C ASP A 49 -13.24 12.75 8.24
N PRO A 50 -13.76 13.94 8.62
CA PRO A 50 -13.30 14.71 9.77
C PRO A 50 -13.40 13.97 11.12
N GLY A 51 -14.28 12.95 11.23
CA GLY A 51 -14.44 12.12 12.41
C GLY A 51 -13.30 11.13 12.64
N PHE A 52 -12.53 10.81 11.59
CA PHE A 52 -11.35 9.95 11.66
C PHE A 52 -10.05 10.79 11.68
N SER A 53 -9.92 11.63 12.71
CA SER A 53 -8.78 12.53 12.88
C SER A 53 -7.47 11.95 13.45
N PRO A 54 -7.34 10.70 13.96
CA PRO A 54 -6.09 10.27 14.61
C PRO A 54 -4.95 10.08 13.60
N ASP A 55 -5.24 9.63 12.38
CA ASP A 55 -4.23 9.48 11.33
C ASP A 55 -3.71 10.87 10.90
N LEU A 56 -4.61 11.84 10.70
CA LEU A 56 -4.24 13.23 10.40
C LEU A 56 -3.43 13.86 11.55
N ALA A 57 -3.83 13.63 12.80
CA ALA A 57 -3.12 14.11 13.98
C ALA A 57 -1.70 13.52 14.06
N LEU A 58 -1.55 12.24 13.75
CA LEU A 58 -0.24 11.57 13.68
C LEU A 58 0.64 12.21 12.59
N ILE A 59 0.12 12.41 11.38
CA ILE A 59 0.87 13.06 10.29
C ILE A 59 1.29 14.48 10.69
N ARG A 60 0.38 15.27 11.28
CA ARG A 60 0.72 16.63 11.74
C ARG A 60 1.81 16.60 12.82
N ALA A 61 1.70 15.71 13.80
CA ALA A 61 2.71 15.57 14.85
C ALA A 61 4.08 15.19 14.28
N LEU A 62 4.13 14.28 13.29
CA LEU A 62 5.37 13.92 12.59
C LEU A 62 5.97 15.11 11.83
N LEU A 63 5.15 15.89 11.13
CA LEU A 63 5.60 17.10 10.42
C LEU A 63 6.17 18.15 11.38
N ASP A 64 5.51 18.38 12.52
CA ASP A 64 5.95 19.35 13.52
C ASP A 64 7.21 18.90 14.27
N ALA A 65 7.41 17.59 14.45
CA ALA A 65 8.60 17.01 15.08
C ALA A 65 9.82 16.98 14.15
N ARG A 66 9.62 16.92 12.82
CA ARG A 66 10.67 16.77 11.81
C ARG A 66 11.89 17.71 11.98
N PRO A 67 11.75 19.04 12.15
CA PRO A 67 12.91 19.92 12.27
C PRO A 67 13.77 19.63 13.52
N ARG A 68 13.19 19.02 14.57
CA ARG A 68 13.90 18.69 15.82
C ARG A 68 14.53 17.29 15.79
N MET A 69 13.98 16.41 14.97
CA MET A 69 14.39 15.01 14.87
C MET A 69 15.23 14.73 13.62
N ALA A 70 15.61 15.77 12.87
CA ALA A 70 16.37 15.64 11.64
C ALA A 70 17.69 14.88 11.87
N GLY A 71 17.91 13.83 11.06
CA GLY A 71 19.11 13.00 11.14
C GLY A 71 19.04 11.83 12.12
N ASP A 72 17.98 11.72 12.93
CA ASP A 72 17.71 10.51 13.71
C ASP A 72 17.19 9.39 12.80
N ARG A 73 17.94 8.30 12.67
CA ARG A 73 17.64 7.23 11.71
C ARG A 73 16.31 6.52 11.98
N TRP A 74 15.90 6.39 13.23
CA TRP A 74 14.64 5.76 13.59
C TRP A 74 13.46 6.66 13.19
N PHE A 75 13.56 7.96 13.50
CA PHE A 75 12.57 8.94 13.09
C PHE A 75 12.46 9.06 11.57
N GLU A 76 13.57 9.12 10.84
CA GLU A 76 13.55 9.19 9.37
C GLU A 76 12.87 7.96 8.75
N GLY A 77 13.08 6.77 9.33
CA GLY A 77 12.37 5.55 8.92
C GLY A 77 10.86 5.63 9.17
N LEU A 78 10.45 6.06 10.36
CA LEU A 78 9.03 6.25 10.72
C LEU A 78 8.36 7.33 9.86
N PHE A 79 9.03 8.46 9.66
CA PHE A 79 8.56 9.56 8.82
C PHE A 79 8.41 9.09 7.38
N GLY A 80 9.39 8.37 6.83
CA GLY A 80 9.32 7.80 5.49
C GLY A 80 8.14 6.85 5.32
N LEU A 81 7.88 6.00 6.32
CA LEU A 81 6.76 5.06 6.33
C LEU A 81 5.40 5.77 6.34
N LEU A 82 5.23 6.76 7.21
CA LEU A 82 3.91 7.33 7.51
C LEU A 82 3.61 8.63 6.76
N ALA A 83 4.60 9.51 6.63
CA ALA A 83 4.44 10.86 6.06
C ALA A 83 5.22 11.07 4.74
N GLY A 84 6.06 10.11 4.33
CA GLY A 84 6.83 10.14 3.09
C GLY A 84 6.09 9.57 1.87
N GLY A 85 4.84 9.16 2.03
CA GLY A 85 4.04 8.54 0.99
C GLY A 85 3.68 9.47 -0.18
N PRO A 86 3.11 8.92 -1.28
CA PRO A 86 2.64 9.72 -2.41
C PRO A 86 1.54 10.71 -1.97
N SER A 87 1.33 11.79 -2.75
CA SER A 87 0.22 12.73 -2.50
C SER A 87 -1.14 12.01 -2.45
N LEU A 88 -2.11 12.55 -1.70
CA LEU A 88 -3.46 11.98 -1.59
C LEU A 88 -4.12 11.78 -2.97
N GLU A 89 -3.88 12.71 -3.90
CA GLU A 89 -4.33 12.60 -5.29
C GLU A 89 -3.80 11.33 -5.97
N ARG A 90 -2.49 11.06 -5.87
CA ARG A 90 -1.89 9.83 -6.41
C ARG A 90 -2.38 8.58 -5.69
N GLN A 91 -2.71 8.68 -4.41
CA GLN A 91 -3.32 7.56 -3.68
C GLN A 91 -4.74 7.27 -4.20
N ALA A 92 -5.51 8.29 -4.59
CA ALA A 92 -6.83 8.14 -5.20
C ALA A 92 -6.79 7.62 -6.65
N GLU A 93 -5.71 7.91 -7.39
CA GLU A 93 -5.47 7.38 -8.74
C GLU A 93 -5.19 5.86 -8.74
N LEU A 94 -4.50 5.35 -7.72
CA LEU A 94 -4.10 3.94 -7.67
C LEU A 94 -5.29 2.96 -7.76
N PRO A 95 -6.41 3.15 -7.03
CA PRO A 95 -7.64 2.38 -7.23
C PRO A 95 -8.22 2.47 -8.64
N ALA A 96 -8.12 3.63 -9.32
CA ALA A 96 -8.58 3.79 -10.69
C ALA A 96 -7.72 2.98 -11.67
N LEU A 97 -6.39 3.04 -11.51
CA LEU A 97 -5.44 2.26 -12.31
C LEU A 97 -5.59 0.75 -12.09
N ALA A 98 -5.84 0.33 -10.86
CA ALA A 98 -6.11 -1.07 -10.54
C ALA A 98 -7.44 -1.55 -11.18
N ARG A 99 -8.51 -0.74 -11.11
CA ARG A 99 -9.79 -1.05 -11.78
C ARG A 99 -9.67 -1.10 -13.30
N ALA A 100 -8.83 -0.25 -13.89
CA ALA A 100 -8.52 -0.25 -15.32
C ALA A 100 -7.62 -1.45 -15.73
N GLY A 101 -7.18 -2.28 -14.78
CA GLY A 101 -6.32 -3.43 -15.04
C GLY A 101 -4.88 -3.06 -15.42
N VAL A 102 -4.48 -1.81 -15.21
CA VAL A 102 -3.11 -1.32 -15.42
C VAL A 102 -2.22 -1.79 -14.27
N VAL A 103 -2.72 -1.70 -13.04
CA VAL A 103 -2.06 -2.21 -11.83
C VAL A 103 -2.69 -3.53 -11.43
N THR A 104 -1.87 -4.49 -10.99
CA THR A 104 -2.34 -5.75 -10.42
C THR A 104 -1.55 -6.02 -9.15
N PHE A 105 -2.26 -6.21 -8.03
CA PHE A 105 -1.62 -6.45 -6.74
C PHE A 105 -1.17 -7.91 -6.63
N ILE A 106 0.07 -8.14 -6.21
CA ILE A 106 0.67 -9.48 -6.16
C ILE A 106 0.83 -10.04 -4.74
N GLY A 107 0.58 -9.22 -3.72
CA GLY A 107 0.64 -9.57 -2.31
C GLY A 107 1.91 -9.08 -1.62
N ALA A 108 2.04 -9.36 -0.32
CA ALA A 108 3.21 -8.97 0.47
C ALA A 108 4.41 -9.86 0.17
N GLU A 109 5.61 -9.27 0.26
CA GLU A 109 6.88 -9.99 0.10
C GLU A 109 6.95 -10.82 -1.19
N PRO A 110 6.67 -10.20 -2.36
CA PRO A 110 6.69 -10.92 -3.62
C PRO A 110 8.11 -11.37 -3.95
N ARG A 111 8.25 -12.64 -4.33
CA ARG A 111 9.45 -13.17 -4.99
C ARG A 111 9.27 -13.00 -6.48
N ILE A 112 10.21 -12.27 -7.09
CA ILE A 112 10.23 -12.04 -8.53
C ILE A 112 11.28 -12.98 -9.12
N GLU A 113 10.83 -13.87 -9.99
CA GLU A 113 11.70 -14.80 -10.71
C GLU A 113 11.66 -14.46 -12.20
N GLN A 114 12.82 -14.45 -12.85
CA GLN A 114 12.89 -14.32 -14.30
C GLN A 114 12.65 -15.70 -14.94
N ASP A 115 11.68 -15.78 -15.84
CA ASP A 115 11.53 -16.93 -16.73
C ASP A 115 12.79 -17.08 -17.60
N ALA A 116 13.28 -18.31 -17.77
CA ALA A 116 14.44 -18.67 -18.59
C ALA A 116 14.29 -18.25 -20.06
N ARG A 117 13.05 -18.03 -20.54
CA ARG A 117 12.75 -17.49 -21.88
C ARG A 117 12.70 -15.96 -21.96
N GLY A 118 12.93 -15.25 -20.84
CA GLY A 118 12.88 -13.78 -20.75
C GLY A 118 11.50 -13.18 -21.04
N CYS A 119 10.45 -14.00 -21.18
CA CYS A 119 9.19 -13.55 -21.75
C CYS A 119 8.23 -12.98 -20.70
N CYS A 120 8.33 -13.42 -19.44
CA CYS A 120 7.55 -12.89 -18.31
C CYS A 120 8.25 -13.11 -16.97
N PRO A 121 8.48 -12.07 -16.14
CA PRO A 121 8.82 -12.27 -14.73
C PRO A 121 7.61 -12.87 -13.99
N GLY A 122 7.80 -13.98 -13.30
CA GLY A 122 6.79 -14.55 -12.40
C GLY A 122 6.89 -13.89 -11.03
N ALA A 123 5.75 -13.53 -10.42
CA ALA A 123 5.72 -12.99 -9.06
C ALA A 123 4.87 -13.89 -8.15
N THR A 124 5.48 -14.44 -7.10
CA THR A 124 4.78 -15.29 -6.12
C THR A 124 4.84 -14.63 -4.74
N SER A 125 3.72 -14.62 -4.01
CA SER A 125 3.70 -14.19 -2.61
C SER A 125 3.15 -15.29 -1.69
N PRO A 126 3.58 -15.34 -0.41
CA PRO A 126 3.12 -16.35 0.53
C PRO A 126 1.60 -16.32 0.78
N GLY A 127 0.95 -15.17 0.55
CA GLY A 127 -0.47 -14.94 0.82
C GLY A 127 -1.44 -15.37 -0.29
N THR A 128 -0.97 -15.57 -1.53
CA THR A 128 -1.82 -15.94 -2.69
C THR A 128 -1.45 -17.24 -3.38
N GLY A 129 -0.33 -17.89 -3.01
CA GLY A 129 0.02 -19.25 -3.42
C GLY A 129 0.26 -19.50 -4.92
N ARG A 130 0.03 -18.52 -5.79
CA ARG A 130 0.20 -18.62 -7.25
C ARG A 130 1.03 -17.46 -7.80
N SER A 131 1.82 -17.79 -8.81
CA SER A 131 2.60 -16.84 -9.59
C SER A 131 1.67 -15.98 -10.48
N ALA A 132 1.75 -14.65 -10.31
CA ALA A 132 1.19 -13.71 -11.27
C ALA A 132 2.21 -13.51 -12.40
N CYS A 133 1.79 -13.83 -13.61
CA CYS A 133 2.61 -13.71 -14.82
C CYS A 133 1.88 -12.75 -15.77
N ARG A 134 2.39 -11.53 -15.93
CA ARG A 134 1.86 -10.58 -16.91
C ARG A 134 2.91 -10.33 -17.98
N ARG A 135 2.54 -10.59 -19.23
CA ARG A 135 3.38 -10.29 -20.38
C ARG A 135 3.58 -8.78 -20.45
N ALA A 136 4.82 -8.33 -20.53
CA ALA A 136 5.11 -6.91 -20.73
C ALA A 136 4.39 -6.42 -22.00
N PRO A 137 3.78 -5.21 -21.99
CA PRO A 137 3.29 -4.63 -23.23
C PRO A 137 4.45 -4.53 -24.21
N ALA A 138 4.26 -5.01 -25.44
CA ALA A 138 5.32 -5.01 -26.44
C ALA A 138 5.88 -3.59 -26.59
N ALA A 139 7.18 -3.44 -26.36
CA ALA A 139 7.86 -2.16 -26.51
C ALA A 139 7.67 -1.71 -27.97
N ARG A 140 6.89 -0.64 -28.17
CA ARG A 140 6.79 0.02 -29.46
C ARG A 140 8.14 0.68 -29.71
N THR A 141 8.98 0.04 -30.52
CA THR A 141 10.25 0.60 -30.95
C THR A 141 9.98 1.92 -31.65
N ARG A 142 10.43 3.03 -31.05
CA ARG A 142 10.50 4.32 -31.76
C ARG A 142 11.52 4.16 -32.89
N PRO A 143 11.20 4.52 -34.14
CA PRO A 143 12.21 4.60 -35.18
C PRO A 143 13.27 5.62 -34.75
N ARG A 144 14.55 5.25 -34.87
CA ARG A 144 15.67 6.15 -34.64
C ARG A 144 15.68 7.24 -35.74
N PRO A 145 16.10 8.47 -35.40
CA PRO A 145 16.27 9.55 -36.38
C PRO A 145 17.38 9.25 -37.38
#